data_AF-A0A9P4IRR9-F1
#
_entry.id   AF-A0A9P4IRR9-F1
#
_cell.length_a   1.000
_cell.length_b   1.000
_cell.length_c   1.000
_cell.angle_alpha   90.00
_cell.angle_beta   90.00
_cell.angle_gamma   90.00
#
_symmetry.space_group_name_H-M   'P 1'
#
loop_
_entity.id
_entity.type
_entity.pdbx_description
1 polymer ?
#
loop_
_entity_poly.entity_id
_entity_poly.type
_entity_poly.pdbx_seq_one_letter_code
_entity_poly.pdbx_strand_id
1 'polypeptide(L)'
;MSYLIISPTVYAAVGTTSLLAYLLYRAALPKPTLGIPYRKNSAKSIWADITDMLKRVKSDSDTVPQWFAARAIELDSPIYQLFLFLFTSPTVIVTDHREGSDIMLRRKKSSIAPIC
;
A
#
# COMPACT_ATOMS: atom_id res chain seq x y z
N MET A 1 45.21 -14.37 -0.16
CA MET A 1 44.18 -13.31 -0.04
C MET A 1 42.86 -13.89 0.48
N SER A 2 42.86 -14.50 1.66
CA SER A 2 41.68 -15.17 2.26
C SER A 2 41.36 -14.65 3.66
N TYR A 3 42.31 -13.98 4.32
CA TYR A 3 42.18 -13.49 5.70
C TYR A 3 41.30 -12.24 5.84
N LEU A 4 41.06 -11.51 4.74
CA LEU A 4 40.17 -10.34 4.75
C LEU A 4 38.72 -10.71 5.01
N ILE A 5 38.30 -11.94 4.71
CA ILE A 5 36.91 -12.41 4.85
C ILE A 5 36.59 -12.81 6.31
N ILE A 6 37.62 -13.20 7.09
CA ILE A 6 37.46 -13.75 8.45
C ILE A 6 37.66 -12.66 9.53
N SER A 7 37.92 -11.42 9.12
CA SER A 7 38.10 -10.31 10.05
C SER A 7 36.79 -10.01 10.81
N PRO A 8 36.84 -9.81 12.14
CA PRO A 8 35.67 -9.40 12.94
C PRO A 8 34.96 -8.17 12.38
N THR A 9 35.69 -7.30 11.68
CA THR A 9 35.16 -6.10 11.01
C THR A 9 34.19 -6.41 9.87
N VAL A 10 34.39 -7.51 9.13
CA VAL A 10 33.48 -7.92 8.05
C VAL A 10 32.16 -8.41 8.63
N TYR A 11 32.19 -9.21 9.68
CA TYR A 11 30.97 -9.65 10.37
C TYR A 11 30.19 -8.47 10.96
N ALA A 12 30.88 -7.50 11.58
CA ALA A 12 30.24 -6.29 12.07
C ALA A 12 29.61 -5.44 10.94
N ALA A 13 30.29 -5.33 9.79
CA ALA A 13 29.77 -4.60 8.63
C ALA A 13 28.53 -5.30 8.00
N VAL A 14 28.55 -6.63 7.89
CA VAL A 14 27.40 -7.41 7.38
C VAL A 14 26.21 -7.35 8.35
N GLY A 15 26.48 -7.42 9.66
CA GLY A 15 25.45 -7.29 10.69
C GLY A 15 24.79 -5.92 10.68
N THR A 16 25.58 -4.84 10.61
CA THR A 16 25.07 -3.47 10.58
C THR A 16 24.28 -3.17 9.31
N THR A 17 24.78 -3.59 8.14
CA THR A 17 24.05 -3.44 6.86
C THR A 17 22.74 -4.20 6.84
N SER A 18 22.70 -5.44 7.34
CA SER A 18 21.45 -6.21 7.44
C SER A 18 20.45 -5.57 8.41
N LEU A 19 20.92 -5.05 9.55
CA LEU A 19 20.06 -4.37 10.52
C LEU A 19 19.48 -3.08 9.94
N LEU A 20 20.29 -2.29 9.25
CA LEU A 20 19.86 -1.07 8.55
C LEU A 20 18.83 -1.40 7.46
N ALA A 21 19.08 -2.42 6.64
CA ALA A 21 18.15 -2.86 5.62
C ALA A 21 16.80 -3.32 6.23
N TYR A 22 16.84 -4.03 7.35
CA TYR A 22 15.64 -4.48 8.07
C TYR A 22 14.84 -3.30 8.67
N LEU A 23 15.53 -2.32 9.26
CA LEU A 23 14.88 -1.13 9.80
C LEU A 23 14.25 -0.26 8.69
N LEU A 24 14.96 -0.10 7.58
CA LEU A 24 14.43 0.59 6.39
C LEU A 24 13.23 -0.14 5.80
N TYR A 25 13.28 -1.47 5.71
CA TYR A 25 12.15 -2.28 5.27
C TYR A 25 10.94 -2.09 6.19
N ARG A 26 11.14 -2.16 7.51
CA ARG A 26 10.06 -1.98 8.48
C ARG A 26 9.50 -0.56 8.51
N ALA A 27 10.34 0.45 8.27
CA ALA A 27 9.91 1.84 8.14
C ALA A 27 9.16 2.10 6.83
N ALA A 28 9.50 1.37 5.76
CA ALA A 28 8.81 1.47 4.48
C ALA A 28 7.43 0.79 4.50
N LEU A 29 7.17 -0.15 5.42
CA LEU A 29 5.86 -0.82 5.48
C LEU A 29 4.75 0.20 5.84
N PRO A 30 3.74 0.38 4.97
CA PRO A 30 2.64 1.28 5.24
C PRO A 30 1.81 0.74 6.41
N LYS A 31 1.58 1.57 7.43
CA LYS A 31 0.74 1.20 8.57
C LYS A 31 -0.73 1.23 8.15
N PRO A 32 -1.49 0.13 8.27
CA PRO A 32 -2.90 0.11 7.89
C PRO A 32 -3.73 1.01 8.82
N THR A 33 -4.73 1.70 8.27
CA THR A 33 -5.69 2.46 9.08
C THR A 33 -6.69 1.51 9.73
N LEU A 34 -6.88 1.66 11.04
CA LEU A 34 -7.73 0.78 11.84
C LEU A 34 -9.22 1.02 11.53
N GLY A 35 -9.94 -0.02 11.12
CA GLY A 35 -11.41 0.01 10.97
C GLY A 35 -11.96 0.08 9.53
N ILE A 36 -11.11 0.20 8.51
CA ILE A 36 -11.53 0.17 7.09
C ILE A 36 -11.17 -1.21 6.51
N PRO A 37 -12.06 -1.85 5.73
CA PRO A 37 -11.74 -3.13 5.12
C PRO A 37 -10.63 -2.98 4.08
N TYR A 38 -9.66 -3.90 4.14
CA TYR A 38 -8.52 -3.95 3.23
C TYR A 38 -8.14 -5.41 2.96
N ARG A 39 -7.48 -5.67 1.81
CA ARG A 39 -6.93 -7.01 1.55
C ARG A 39 -5.77 -7.26 2.51
N LYS A 40 -5.87 -8.30 3.33
CA LYS A 40 -4.78 -8.73 4.22
C LYS A 40 -3.48 -9.02 3.46
N ASN A 41 -3.57 -9.43 2.20
CA ASN A 41 -2.41 -9.66 1.33
C ASN A 41 -1.73 -8.37 0.86
N SER A 42 -2.48 -7.29 0.68
CA SER A 42 -1.96 -5.98 0.23
C SER A 42 -1.18 -5.28 1.35
N ALA A 43 -1.48 -5.55 2.62
CA ALA A 43 -0.70 -5.02 3.74
C ALA A 43 0.73 -5.62 3.87
N LYS A 44 1.01 -6.73 3.17
CA LYS A 44 2.33 -7.39 3.18
C LYS A 44 3.20 -7.06 1.98
N SER A 45 2.64 -6.41 0.95
CA SER A 45 3.35 -6.17 -0.30
C SER A 45 3.17 -4.74 -0.77
N ILE A 46 4.30 -4.09 -0.89
CA ILE A 46 4.49 -2.67 -1.22
C ILE A 46 3.87 -2.28 -2.57
N TRP A 47 3.78 -3.21 -3.52
CA TRP A 47 3.28 -2.98 -4.88
C TRP A 47 2.18 -3.97 -5.29
N ALA A 48 1.63 -4.75 -4.34
CA ALA A 48 0.66 -5.79 -4.70
C ALA A 48 -0.56 -5.23 -5.45
N ASP A 49 -1.14 -4.14 -4.96
CA ASP A 49 -2.35 -3.58 -5.56
C ASP A 49 -2.09 -3.00 -6.95
N ILE A 50 -0.94 -2.35 -7.16
CA ILE A 50 -0.55 -1.81 -8.48
C ILE A 50 -0.24 -2.93 -9.47
N THR A 51 0.45 -3.98 -9.03
CA THR A 51 0.82 -5.10 -9.90
C THR A 51 -0.43 -5.89 -10.31
N ASP A 52 -1.36 -6.11 -9.37
CA ASP A 52 -2.64 -6.75 -9.65
C ASP A 52 -3.50 -5.89 -10.59
N MET A 53 -3.53 -4.57 -10.39
CA MET A 53 -4.20 -3.64 -11.30
C MET A 53 -3.61 -3.70 -12.72
N LEU A 54 -2.28 -3.60 -12.85
CA LEU A 54 -1.59 -3.66 -14.16
C LEU A 54 -1.82 -4.99 -14.88
N LYS A 55 -1.78 -6.11 -14.15
CA LYS A 55 -2.09 -7.42 -14.72
C LYS A 55 -3.52 -7.45 -15.26
N ARG A 56 -4.49 -6.98 -14.47
CA ARG A 56 -5.90 -7.01 -14.84
C ARG A 56 -6.23 -6.08 -16.00
N VAL A 57 -5.70 -4.86 -16.00
CA VAL A 57 -5.85 -3.90 -17.11
C VAL A 57 -5.24 -4.45 -18.40
N LYS A 58 -4.10 -5.16 -18.30
CA LYS A 58 -3.43 -5.75 -19.46
C LYS A 58 -4.11 -7.03 -19.98
N SER A 59 -4.70 -7.84 -19.10
CA SER A 59 -5.30 -9.13 -19.44
C SER A 59 -6.77 -9.04 -19.86
N ASP A 60 -7.58 -8.25 -19.13
CA ASP A 60 -9.04 -8.23 -19.31
C ASP A 60 -9.52 -7.05 -20.17
N SER A 61 -8.61 -6.18 -20.63
CA SER A 61 -8.94 -4.87 -21.26
C SER A 61 -9.82 -3.96 -20.40
N ASP A 62 -9.92 -4.26 -19.10
CA ASP A 62 -10.67 -3.49 -18.12
C ASP A 62 -10.06 -2.10 -17.97
N THR A 63 -10.92 -1.08 -17.92
CA THR A 63 -10.48 0.29 -17.60
C THR A 63 -10.22 0.39 -16.10
N VAL A 64 -9.27 1.23 -15.68
CA VAL A 64 -8.92 1.45 -14.26
C VAL A 64 -10.16 1.65 -13.34
N PRO A 65 -11.22 2.40 -13.72
CA PRO A 65 -12.44 2.51 -12.91
C PRO A 65 -13.21 1.20 -12.72
N GLN A 66 -13.24 0.33 -13.73
CA GLN A 66 -13.89 -1.00 -13.61
C GLN A 66 -13.13 -1.89 -12.64
N TRP A 67 -11.81 -1.77 -12.59
CA TRP A 67 -11.01 -2.48 -11.59
C TRP A 67 -11.35 -2.05 -10.16
N PHE A 68 -11.51 -0.75 -9.90
CA PHE A 68 -11.96 -0.26 -8.59
C PHE A 68 -13.38 -0.75 -8.24
N ALA A 69 -14.31 -0.73 -9.20
CA ALA A 69 -15.66 -1.24 -8.98
C ALA A 69 -15.67 -2.74 -8.67
N ALA A 70 -14.93 -3.55 -9.43
CA ALA A 70 -14.77 -4.99 -9.15
C ALA A 70 -14.15 -5.25 -7.78
N ARG A 71 -13.26 -4.36 -7.34
CA ARG A 71 -12.62 -4.43 -6.02
C ARG A 71 -13.60 -4.18 -4.88
N ALA A 72 -14.50 -3.21 -5.03
CA ALA A 72 -15.56 -2.94 -4.05
C ALA A 72 -16.48 -4.16 -3.88
N ILE A 73 -16.81 -4.83 -4.98
CA ILE A 73 -17.64 -6.04 -4.98
C ILE A 73 -16.91 -7.19 -4.27
N GLU A 74 -15.62 -7.40 -4.52
CA GLU A 74 -14.84 -8.47 -3.86
C GLU A 74 -14.74 -8.28 -2.33
N LEU A 75 -14.73 -7.03 -1.87
CA LEU A 75 -14.61 -6.69 -0.45
C LEU A 75 -15.97 -6.53 0.26
N ASP A 76 -17.08 -6.64 -0.48
CA ASP A 76 -18.46 -6.39 -0.01
C ASP A 76 -18.59 -5.07 0.77
N SER A 77 -17.81 -4.06 0.35
CA SER A 77 -17.76 -2.77 1.02
C SER A 77 -17.50 -1.65 0.01
N PRO A 78 -18.34 -0.60 0.00
CA PRO A 78 -18.16 0.56 -0.89
C PRO A 78 -16.96 1.45 -0.51
N ILE A 79 -16.48 1.33 0.73
CA ILE A 79 -15.27 1.98 1.26
C ILE A 79 -14.21 0.92 1.50
N TYR A 80 -13.04 1.07 0.88
CA TYR A 80 -11.90 0.19 1.14
C TYR A 80 -10.57 0.93 1.01
N GLN A 81 -9.53 0.32 1.57
CA GLN A 81 -8.19 0.89 1.59
C GLN A 81 -7.29 0.19 0.56
N LEU A 82 -6.54 0.98 -0.20
CA LEU A 82 -5.50 0.51 -1.12
C LEU A 82 -4.11 0.99 -0.69
N PHE A 83 -3.12 0.17 -1.01
CA PHE A 83 -1.71 0.47 -0.82
C PHE A 83 -1.08 0.74 -2.19
N LEU A 84 -1.26 1.97 -2.67
CA LEU A 84 -0.75 2.40 -3.98
C LEU A 84 0.67 2.95 -3.91
N PHE A 85 1.15 3.41 -2.76
CA PHE A 85 2.45 4.08 -2.68
C PHE A 85 3.25 3.60 -1.48
N LEU A 86 4.53 3.38 -1.74
CA LEU A 86 5.54 3.13 -0.73
C LEU A 86 5.82 4.44 0.01
N PHE A 87 5.84 4.41 1.35
CA PHE A 87 6.03 5.55 2.27
C PHE A 87 4.88 6.54 2.47
N THR A 88 3.72 6.41 1.81
CA THR A 88 2.60 7.32 2.07
C THR A 88 1.53 6.68 2.95
N SER A 89 0.68 7.55 3.51
CA SER A 89 -0.56 7.07 4.13
C SER A 89 -1.35 6.26 3.11
N PRO A 90 -2.02 5.18 3.55
CA PRO A 90 -2.78 4.36 2.63
C PRO A 90 -3.95 5.15 2.04
N THR A 91 -4.24 4.91 0.77
CA THR A 91 -5.30 5.61 0.04
C THR A 91 -6.63 4.94 0.33
N VAL A 92 -7.59 5.70 0.86
CA VAL A 92 -8.96 5.23 1.03
C VAL A 92 -9.73 5.58 -0.24
N ILE A 93 -10.34 4.58 -0.86
CA ILE A 93 -11.18 4.74 -2.02
C ILE A 93 -12.64 4.55 -1.60
N VAL A 94 -13.48 5.46 -2.07
CA VAL A 94 -14.94 5.40 -1.91
C VAL A 94 -15.52 5.28 -3.30
N THR A 95 -16.24 4.18 -3.54
CA THR A 95 -16.81 3.89 -4.86
C THR A 95 -18.26 4.35 -4.99
N ASP A 96 -18.98 4.49 -3.88
CA ASP A 96 -20.35 5.02 -3.86
C ASP A 96 -20.35 6.55 -3.77
N HIS A 97 -21.04 7.20 -4.72
CA HIS A 97 -21.22 8.64 -4.74
C HIS A 97 -21.94 9.19 -3.50
N ARG A 98 -22.90 8.44 -2.95
CA ARG A 98 -23.67 8.86 -1.77
C ARG A 98 -22.78 8.94 -0.54
N GLU A 99 -21.96 7.92 -0.33
CA GLU A 99 -21.00 7.89 0.77
C GLU A 99 -19.90 8.93 0.60
N GLY A 100 -19.37 9.09 -0.62
CA GLY A 100 -18.37 10.11 -0.92
C GLY A 100 -18.90 11.52 -0.64
N SER A 101 -20.13 11.81 -1.07
CA SER A 101 -20.79 13.11 -0.83
C SER A 101 -21.05 13.34 0.66
N ASP A 102 -21.51 12.32 1.40
CA ASP A 102 -21.75 12.43 2.84
C ASP A 102 -20.46 12.73 3.61
N ILE A 103 -19.36 12.06 3.26
CA ILE A 103 -18.03 12.32 3.83
C ILE A 103 -17.57 13.74 3.50
N MET A 104 -17.71 14.18 2.24
CA MET A 104 -17.29 15.53 1.81
C MET A 104 -18.08 16.63 2.52
N LEU A 105 -19.39 16.44 2.73
CA LEU A 105 -20.26 17.43 3.34
C LEU A 105 -20.14 17.47 4.87
N ARG A 106 -19.85 16.34 5.52
CA ARG A 106 -19.73 16.25 7.00
C ARG A 106 -18.32 16.51 7.52
N ARG A 107 -17.27 16.34 6.70
CA ARG A 107 -15.88 16.48 7.16
C ARG A 107 -15.43 17.94 7.22
N LYS A 108 -15.65 18.60 8.37
CA LYS A 108 -14.92 19.82 8.73
C LYS A 108 -13.47 19.45 9.11
N LYS A 109 -12.52 19.72 8.20
CA LYS A 109 -11.05 19.65 8.36
C LYS A 109 -10.43 18.24 8.22
N SER A 110 -9.74 18.00 7.09
CA SER A 110 -8.52 17.19 7.08
C SER A 110 -7.69 17.47 5.81
N SER A 111 -6.38 17.57 6.01
CA SER A 111 -5.33 17.99 5.08
C SER A 111 -4.91 16.90 4.08
N ILE A 112 -5.86 16.30 3.36
CA ILE A 112 -5.54 15.31 2.32
C ILE A 112 -6.08 15.87 1.01
N ALA A 113 -5.16 16.25 0.11
CA ALA A 113 -5.51 16.77 -1.20
C ALA A 113 -6.30 15.69 -1.98
N PRO A 114 -7.44 16.05 -2.60
CA PRO A 114 -8.14 15.13 -3.49
C PRO A 114 -7.28 14.93 -4.74
N ILE A 115 -6.86 13.69 -4.98
CA ILE A 115 -6.35 13.27 -6.28
C ILE A 115 -7.58 12.81 -7.05
N CYS A 116 -8.10 13.70 -7.90
CA CYS A 116 -8.94 13.32 -9.03
C CYS A 116 -8.11 12.56 -10.07
#